data_AF-A0A6N6KCN0-F1
#
_entry.id   AF-A0A6N6KCN0-F1
#
_cell.length_a   1.000
_cell.length_b   1.000
_cell.length_c   1.000
_cell.angle_alpha   90.00
_cell.angle_beta   90.00
_cell.angle_gamma   90.00
#
_symmetry.space_group_name_H-M   'P 1'
#
loop_
_entity.id
_entity.type
_entity.pdbx_description
1 polymer ?
#
loop_
_entity_poly.entity_id
_entity_poly.type
_entity_poly.pdbx_seq_one_letter_code
_entity_poly.pdbx_strand_id
1 'polypeptide(L)'
;MNHQKLILFFAFITIVAFFNPLQGQCPTIEAVMVNGCAVNEPDGEFMIVNTGGGFNVDDFGVEVPSNTTGVNDNMGTAGGCAFMTPPLNASLAGCPNVIEVGPGDFIPANSIVVIMTSSGGTAAEYDWTPLCGGGETVYLLQNSCDRTAGAFKDYEAGVGDRTINISTPACPTNEATYFPEDLASGCDGNCGNGDYILPCVPSPTCPDGVQYGQNATDPCTVPPVTVPCTANDFDPIADVTECGSYTLPTITGSNLTGNEAYYTASGGGGTQYAAGATISSSTTLFLYDTTLPCTDEISFSITINTTPTANTPTTEIDICFTIVPPALISENVSVVENEITGGNGSLNVNWYYDMAGTNVIDLNNIGDLASLTNPATIYATVDDGNCESTTVPVTVNLVSPPDATPVTTTECDEGGGFATFDLTALENNIDGNGNTVTFYTDMAATNPISNPMNYNTQATTVYAVVSTGQGCDSQPVEVTLNVSPPLTADISVNPASGCGSTDVTVTFIISGPDTYDITIQVSDASTGATTVTTNVGNNDTYTTTITETTQFVIVSAAFPTGGCPF
;
A
#
# COMPACT_ATOMS: atom_id res chain seq x y z
N MET A 1 -41.01 -35.40 -4.55
CA MET A 1 -42.21 -35.37 -3.70
C MET A 1 -41.77 -35.07 -2.28
N ASN A 2 -42.25 -33.95 -1.72
CA ASN A 2 -42.38 -33.54 -0.30
C ASN A 2 -41.14 -33.62 0.61
N HIS A 3 -40.84 -32.68 1.51
CA HIS A 3 -41.45 -31.39 1.90
C HIS A 3 -40.38 -30.59 2.67
N GLN A 4 -40.53 -29.27 2.62
CA GLN A 4 -39.72 -28.24 3.29
C GLN A 4 -39.61 -28.42 4.81
N LYS A 5 -38.48 -27.98 5.38
CA LYS A 5 -38.42 -27.22 6.65
C LYS A 5 -37.10 -26.43 6.69
N LEU A 6 -37.19 -25.18 6.22
CA LEU A 6 -36.20 -24.13 6.35
C LEU A 6 -36.49 -23.41 7.68
N ILE A 7 -35.58 -23.47 8.65
CA ILE A 7 -35.63 -22.63 9.86
C ILE A 7 -34.50 -21.61 9.71
N LEU A 8 -34.86 -20.41 9.29
CA LEU A 8 -33.99 -19.23 9.22
C LEU A 8 -34.13 -18.49 10.56
N PHE A 9 -33.05 -18.38 11.31
CA PHE A 9 -32.96 -17.50 12.49
C PHE A 9 -32.79 -16.06 12.00
N PHE A 10 -33.86 -15.27 12.00
CA PHE A 10 -33.81 -13.82 11.84
C PHE A 10 -33.48 -13.19 13.20
N ALA A 11 -32.28 -12.63 13.33
CA ALA A 11 -31.97 -11.69 14.39
C ALA A 11 -32.62 -10.34 14.03
N PHE A 12 -33.61 -9.95 14.83
CA PHE A 12 -34.17 -8.60 14.85
C PHE A 12 -33.10 -7.63 15.37
N ILE A 13 -32.47 -6.86 14.49
CA ILE A 13 -31.92 -5.55 14.84
C ILE A 13 -32.94 -4.53 14.36
N THR A 14 -33.64 -3.95 15.32
CA THR A 14 -34.54 -2.82 15.13
C THR A 14 -33.70 -1.60 14.75
N ILE A 15 -33.53 -1.36 13.44
CA ILE A 15 -33.15 -0.02 12.96
C ILE A 15 -34.41 0.82 13.10
N VAL A 16 -34.51 1.54 14.21
CA VAL A 16 -35.41 2.69 14.32
C VAL A 16 -34.74 3.83 13.54
N ALA A 17 -34.94 3.85 12.24
CA ALA A 17 -34.79 5.07 11.46
C ALA A 17 -36.07 5.89 11.64
N PHE A 18 -36.15 6.68 12.73
CA PHE A 18 -37.00 7.87 12.72
C PHE A 18 -36.16 9.02 12.18
N PHE A 19 -35.93 9.02 10.88
CA PHE A 19 -35.93 10.28 10.15
C PHE A 19 -37.25 10.28 9.40
N ASN A 20 -38.17 11.14 9.82
CA ASN A 20 -39.28 11.54 8.99
C ASN A 20 -38.74 12.74 8.19
N PRO A 21 -38.20 12.57 6.97
CA PRO A 21 -37.51 13.64 6.25
C PRO A 21 -38.47 14.76 5.78
N LEU A 22 -39.78 14.60 6.03
CA LEU A 22 -40.82 15.50 5.52
C LEU A 22 -40.85 16.86 6.21
N GLN A 23 -40.30 17.03 7.42
CA GLN A 23 -40.40 18.32 8.12
C GLN A 23 -39.44 19.40 7.59
N GLY A 24 -38.37 19.04 6.88
CA GLY A 24 -37.44 20.00 6.27
C GLY A 24 -37.77 20.40 4.83
N GLN A 25 -38.85 19.88 4.25
CA GLN A 25 -39.19 20.10 2.83
C GLN A 25 -40.36 21.06 2.61
N CYS A 26 -41.15 21.35 3.64
CA CYS A 26 -42.30 22.24 3.50
C CYS A 26 -41.92 23.70 3.70
N PRO A 27 -42.49 24.62 2.90
CA PRO A 27 -42.29 26.03 3.16
C PRO A 27 -42.94 26.40 4.49
N THR A 28 -42.32 27.33 5.22
CA THR A 28 -42.76 27.83 6.54
C THR A 28 -42.94 29.34 6.50
N ILE A 29 -43.94 29.84 7.21
CA ILE A 29 -44.11 31.28 7.42
C ILE A 29 -43.13 31.68 8.53
N GLU A 30 -42.27 32.65 8.27
CA GLU A 30 -41.26 33.15 9.22
C GLU A 30 -41.70 34.47 9.87
N ALA A 31 -42.46 35.29 9.15
CA ALA A 31 -43.09 36.48 9.68
C ALA A 31 -44.27 36.93 8.81
N VAL A 32 -45.21 37.65 9.42
CA VAL A 32 -46.25 38.38 8.69
C VAL A 32 -46.33 39.80 9.24
N MET A 33 -46.20 40.76 8.35
CA MET A 33 -46.43 42.17 8.65
C MET A 33 -47.93 42.44 8.51
N VAL A 34 -48.59 42.68 9.65
CA VAL A 34 -50.06 42.77 9.72
C VAL A 34 -50.51 44.21 9.52
N ASN A 35 -49.83 45.18 10.14
CA ASN A 35 -50.16 46.60 10.01
C ASN A 35 -48.94 47.35 9.45
N GLY A 36 -48.92 47.57 8.14
CA GLY A 36 -47.77 48.07 7.43
C GLY A 36 -47.45 49.55 7.66
N CYS A 37 -46.24 49.97 7.28
CA CYS A 37 -45.77 51.36 7.41
C CYS A 37 -46.19 52.29 6.26
N ALA A 38 -46.81 51.73 5.21
CA ALA A 38 -47.10 52.45 3.99
C ALA A 38 -48.20 53.50 4.14
N VAL A 39 -48.12 54.57 3.32
CA VAL A 39 -49.10 55.68 3.32
C VAL A 39 -50.51 55.18 2.97
N ASN A 40 -50.59 54.09 2.20
CA ASN A 40 -51.78 53.26 2.05
C ASN A 40 -51.53 51.94 2.77
N GLU A 41 -52.24 51.70 3.86
CA GLU A 41 -52.25 50.45 4.64
C GLU A 41 -52.14 49.16 3.78
N PRO A 42 -52.95 48.94 2.72
CA PRO A 42 -52.90 47.69 1.94
C PRO A 42 -51.59 47.46 1.17
N ASP A 43 -50.80 48.50 0.92
CA ASP A 43 -49.55 48.41 0.17
C ASP A 43 -48.34 48.10 1.07
N GLY A 44 -48.53 48.16 2.39
CA GLY A 44 -47.47 47.94 3.38
C GLY A 44 -47.41 46.51 3.92
N GLU A 45 -48.37 45.65 3.64
CA GLU A 45 -48.42 44.30 4.19
C GLU A 45 -47.66 43.27 3.36
N PHE A 46 -46.94 42.39 4.04
CA PHE A 46 -46.14 41.36 3.40
C PHE A 46 -45.95 40.15 4.31
N MET A 47 -45.53 39.04 3.69
CA MET A 47 -45.13 37.82 4.38
C MET A 47 -43.67 37.51 4.10
N ILE A 48 -42.99 36.90 5.07
CA ILE A 48 -41.66 36.31 4.89
C ILE A 48 -41.83 34.80 5.02
N VAL A 49 -41.38 34.06 4.02
CA VAL A 49 -41.53 32.60 3.91
C VAL A 49 -40.15 31.97 3.68
N ASN A 50 -39.84 30.91 4.41
CA ASN A 50 -38.75 30.01 4.07
C ASN A 50 -39.28 28.95 3.10
N THR A 51 -38.55 28.67 2.02
CA THR A 51 -39.03 27.73 0.99
C THR A 51 -38.94 26.25 1.38
N GLY A 52 -38.23 25.89 2.47
CA GLY A 52 -37.98 24.51 2.85
C GLY A 52 -37.28 23.75 1.70
N GLY A 53 -38.01 22.86 1.03
CA GLY A 53 -37.50 22.08 -0.11
C GLY A 53 -37.40 22.85 -1.44
N GLY A 54 -37.83 24.10 -1.49
CA GLY A 54 -37.93 24.88 -2.73
C GLY A 54 -39.23 24.59 -3.48
N PHE A 55 -39.66 25.52 -4.34
CA PHE A 55 -40.90 25.37 -5.10
C PHE A 55 -40.90 26.19 -6.39
N ASN A 56 -41.71 25.76 -7.36
CA ASN A 56 -42.07 26.60 -8.49
C ASN A 56 -43.14 27.60 -8.07
N VAL A 57 -43.03 28.86 -8.51
CA VAL A 57 -44.02 29.91 -8.20
C VAL A 57 -45.43 29.53 -8.66
N ASP A 58 -45.56 28.80 -9.78
CA ASP A 58 -46.86 28.36 -10.32
C ASP A 58 -47.56 27.31 -9.45
N ASP A 59 -46.81 26.67 -8.54
CA ASP A 59 -47.28 25.61 -7.66
C ASP A 59 -47.55 26.10 -6.23
N PHE A 60 -47.13 27.33 -5.90
CA PHE A 60 -47.29 27.91 -4.57
C PHE A 60 -48.64 28.61 -4.42
N GLY A 61 -49.30 28.40 -3.28
CA GLY A 61 -50.58 29.02 -2.96
C GLY A 61 -50.55 29.62 -1.56
N VAL A 62 -51.16 30.80 -1.41
CA VAL A 62 -51.35 31.46 -0.12
C VAL A 62 -52.83 31.77 0.05
N GLU A 63 -53.45 31.18 1.06
CA GLU A 63 -54.79 31.53 1.52
C GLU A 63 -54.66 32.54 2.65
N VAL A 64 -55.25 33.72 2.45
CA VAL A 64 -55.27 34.79 3.45
C VAL A 64 -56.66 34.87 4.11
N PRO A 65 -56.74 35.22 5.40
CA PRO A 65 -58.02 35.37 6.07
C PRO A 65 -58.81 36.54 5.47
N SER A 66 -60.03 36.29 4.99
CA SER A 66 -60.84 37.33 4.34
C SER A 66 -61.04 38.56 5.25
N ASN A 67 -60.49 39.72 4.86
CA ASN A 67 -60.62 40.98 5.60
C ASN A 67 -61.91 41.74 5.24
N THR A 68 -62.55 41.41 4.10
CA THR A 68 -63.85 41.94 3.70
C THR A 68 -64.77 40.82 3.19
N THR A 69 -66.09 40.98 3.35
CA THR A 69 -67.07 40.00 2.88
C THR A 69 -67.16 40.00 1.36
N GLY A 70 -66.66 38.96 0.69
CA GLY A 70 -67.04 38.62 -0.70
C GLY A 70 -66.01 38.88 -1.81
N VAL A 71 -64.74 39.09 -1.49
CA VAL A 71 -63.63 39.12 -2.48
C VAL A 71 -62.67 37.96 -2.14
N ASN A 72 -62.33 37.12 -3.12
CA ASN A 72 -61.34 36.06 -2.91
C ASN A 72 -59.94 36.67 -3.01
N ASP A 73 -59.33 36.88 -1.85
CA ASP A 73 -58.08 37.61 -1.66
C ASP A 73 -56.82 36.72 -1.70
N ASN A 74 -57.01 35.43 -1.95
CA ASN A 74 -55.95 34.43 -2.00
C ASN A 74 -54.96 34.70 -3.16
N MET A 75 -53.76 34.13 -3.04
CA MET A 75 -52.66 34.32 -3.99
C MET A 75 -52.19 32.98 -4.58
N GLY A 76 -51.83 32.99 -5.86
CA GLY A 76 -51.27 31.82 -6.55
C GLY A 76 -52.30 30.71 -6.75
N THR A 77 -51.93 29.48 -6.41
CA THR A 77 -52.78 28.29 -6.61
C THR A 77 -54.00 28.23 -5.68
N ALA A 78 -54.02 29.04 -4.61
CA ALA A 78 -55.13 29.16 -3.67
C ALA A 78 -56.37 29.93 -4.24
N GLY A 79 -56.28 30.39 -5.50
CA GLY A 79 -57.35 31.12 -6.21
C GLY A 79 -57.36 32.62 -5.90
N GLY A 80 -58.22 33.42 -6.52
CA GLY A 80 -58.35 34.86 -6.24
C GLY A 80 -57.47 35.75 -7.13
N CYS A 81 -56.15 35.69 -6.93
CA CYS A 81 -55.16 36.55 -7.59
C CYS A 81 -53.89 35.77 -7.96
N ALA A 82 -53.28 36.07 -9.10
CA ALA A 82 -52.04 35.41 -9.52
C ALA A 82 -50.83 36.05 -8.84
N PHE A 83 -49.71 35.33 -8.78
CA PHE A 83 -48.43 35.97 -8.54
C PHE A 83 -47.93 36.69 -9.79
N MET A 84 -47.14 37.74 -9.62
CA MET A 84 -46.45 38.46 -10.67
C MET A 84 -45.01 38.75 -10.26
N THR A 85 -44.11 38.87 -11.24
CA THR A 85 -42.83 39.51 -11.02
C THR A 85 -43.07 40.95 -10.57
N PRO A 86 -42.46 41.40 -9.46
CA PRO A 86 -42.55 42.79 -9.03
C PRO A 86 -42.14 43.76 -10.15
N PRO A 87 -42.74 44.97 -10.24
CA PRO A 87 -42.33 45.97 -11.21
C PRO A 87 -40.90 46.45 -10.92
N LEU A 88 -40.09 46.52 -11.98
CA LEU A 88 -38.67 46.91 -11.96
C LEU A 88 -38.45 48.17 -11.09
N ASN A 89 -37.59 48.06 -10.07
CA ASN A 89 -37.29 49.01 -8.96
C ASN A 89 -37.92 48.67 -7.60
N ALA A 90 -38.46 47.48 -7.40
CA ALA A 90 -38.90 46.98 -6.09
C ALA A 90 -37.70 46.54 -5.22
N SER A 91 -36.65 47.36 -5.11
CA SER A 91 -35.47 47.01 -4.31
C SER A 91 -35.83 46.99 -2.82
N LEU A 92 -35.55 45.89 -2.13
CA LEU A 92 -35.55 45.83 -0.68
C LEU A 92 -34.39 46.70 -0.16
N ALA A 93 -34.70 47.88 0.37
CA ALA A 93 -33.68 48.83 0.81
C ALA A 93 -32.80 48.22 1.91
N GLY A 94 -31.48 48.26 1.72
CA GLY A 94 -30.51 47.65 2.63
C GLY A 94 -30.06 46.23 2.25
N CYS A 95 -30.67 45.62 1.23
CA CYS A 95 -30.32 44.26 0.79
C CYS A 95 -29.54 44.26 -0.53
N PRO A 96 -28.32 43.70 -0.58
CA PRO A 96 -27.48 43.71 -1.78
C PRO A 96 -27.88 42.66 -2.81
N ASN A 97 -28.54 41.57 -2.41
CA ASN A 97 -28.82 40.39 -3.24
C ASN A 97 -30.32 40.07 -3.29
N VAL A 98 -31.09 40.85 -4.03
CA VAL A 98 -32.54 40.62 -4.23
C VAL A 98 -32.80 40.04 -5.62
N ILE A 99 -33.56 38.94 -5.69
CA ILE A 99 -33.96 38.29 -6.94
C ILE A 99 -35.49 38.40 -7.09
N GLU A 100 -35.94 39.22 -8.04
CA GLU A 100 -37.36 39.32 -8.41
C GLU A 100 -37.79 38.04 -9.14
N VAL A 101 -38.86 37.40 -8.68
CA VAL A 101 -39.40 36.14 -9.25
C VAL A 101 -40.88 36.28 -9.56
N GLY A 102 -41.35 35.52 -10.55
CA GLY A 102 -42.77 35.46 -10.92
C GLY A 102 -43.17 34.11 -11.53
N PRO A 103 -44.34 34.05 -12.20
CA PRO A 103 -44.85 32.81 -12.79
C PRO A 103 -43.82 32.12 -13.70
N GLY A 104 -43.68 30.81 -13.51
CA GLY A 104 -42.70 29.96 -14.20
C GLY A 104 -41.30 29.88 -13.56
N ASP A 105 -40.95 30.77 -12.62
CA ASP A 105 -39.66 30.73 -11.93
C ASP A 105 -39.63 29.64 -10.85
N PHE A 106 -38.44 29.08 -10.62
CA PHE A 106 -38.19 28.14 -9.53
C PHE A 106 -37.37 28.83 -8.43
N ILE A 107 -37.87 28.76 -7.19
CA ILE A 107 -37.18 29.28 -6.02
C ILE A 107 -36.47 28.09 -5.33
N PRO A 108 -35.14 28.16 -5.10
CA PRO A 108 -34.38 27.08 -4.49
C PRO A 108 -34.84 26.73 -3.06
N ALA A 109 -34.39 25.56 -2.60
CA ALA A 109 -34.54 25.13 -1.21
C ALA A 109 -33.87 26.10 -0.23
N ASN A 110 -34.35 26.14 1.01
CA ASN A 110 -33.85 26.94 2.13
C ASN A 110 -33.64 28.43 1.78
N SER A 111 -34.46 28.95 0.89
CA SER A 111 -34.40 30.34 0.44
C SER A 111 -35.43 31.17 1.20
N ILE A 112 -35.15 32.46 1.39
CA ILE A 112 -36.10 33.41 1.95
C ILE A 112 -36.86 34.09 0.81
N VAL A 113 -38.18 34.09 0.91
CA VAL A 113 -39.09 34.77 -0.01
C VAL A 113 -39.87 35.83 0.73
N VAL A 114 -39.82 37.06 0.24
CA VAL A 114 -40.70 38.15 0.66
C VAL A 114 -41.85 38.21 -0.33
N ILE A 115 -43.08 38.19 0.18
CA ILE A 115 -44.31 38.19 -0.62
C ILE A 115 -45.09 39.45 -0.30
N MET A 116 -45.14 40.37 -1.26
CA MET A 116 -45.98 41.56 -1.19
C MET A 116 -47.44 41.19 -1.48
N THR A 117 -48.38 41.54 -0.60
CA THR A 117 -49.76 41.07 -0.69
C THR A 117 -50.64 41.88 -1.66
N SER A 118 -50.18 43.05 -2.12
CA SER A 118 -50.87 43.95 -3.06
C SER A 118 -50.03 44.21 -4.31
N SER A 119 -50.67 44.41 -5.46
CA SER A 119 -50.00 44.88 -6.69
C SER A 119 -49.48 46.32 -6.58
N GLY A 120 -50.03 47.10 -5.64
CA GLY A 120 -49.52 48.42 -5.25
C GLY A 120 -48.40 48.38 -4.22
N GLY A 121 -48.05 47.20 -3.71
CA GLY A 121 -47.13 47.04 -2.59
C GLY A 121 -45.77 47.72 -2.79
N THR A 122 -45.34 48.52 -1.80
CA THR A 122 -44.10 49.31 -1.84
C THR A 122 -43.08 48.82 -0.82
N ALA A 123 -42.18 47.94 -1.24
CA ALA A 123 -41.11 47.45 -0.37
C ALA A 123 -40.04 48.53 -0.03
N ALA A 124 -39.98 49.62 -0.79
CA ALA A 124 -38.98 50.69 -0.64
C ALA A 124 -39.13 51.51 0.65
N GLU A 125 -40.27 51.41 1.33
CA GLU A 125 -40.54 52.16 2.57
C GLU A 125 -40.02 51.45 3.81
N TYR A 126 -39.55 50.20 3.67
CA TYR A 126 -39.03 49.40 4.78
C TYR A 126 -37.50 49.36 4.83
N ASP A 127 -36.93 49.32 6.04
CA ASP A 127 -35.54 48.93 6.27
C ASP A 127 -35.43 47.39 6.33
N TRP A 128 -34.81 46.81 5.31
CA TRP A 128 -34.59 45.36 5.18
C TRP A 128 -33.19 44.91 5.61
N THR A 129 -32.34 45.85 6.06
CA THR A 129 -30.99 45.55 6.56
C THR A 129 -30.99 44.43 7.61
N PRO A 130 -31.96 44.33 8.55
CA PRO A 130 -32.01 43.22 9.49
C PRO A 130 -32.23 41.84 8.87
N LEU A 131 -32.84 41.77 7.68
CA LEU A 131 -33.13 40.51 6.98
C LEU A 131 -31.98 40.09 6.07
N CYS A 132 -31.42 41.02 5.30
CA CYS A 132 -30.44 40.71 4.25
C CYS A 132 -29.26 41.68 4.12
N GLY A 133 -29.01 42.51 5.13
CA GLY A 133 -27.86 43.42 5.14
C GLY A 133 -26.51 42.72 5.20
N GLY A 134 -26.48 41.43 5.57
CA GLY A 134 -25.27 40.59 5.64
C GLY A 134 -24.84 40.00 4.29
N GLY A 135 -25.67 40.13 3.23
CA GLY A 135 -25.40 39.56 1.92
C GLY A 135 -26.29 38.36 1.57
N GLU A 136 -27.25 38.01 2.42
CA GLU A 136 -28.21 36.94 2.20
C GLU A 136 -29.01 37.20 0.91
N THR A 137 -29.26 36.14 0.14
CA THR A 137 -30.11 36.23 -1.06
C THR A 137 -31.58 36.14 -0.67
N VAL A 138 -32.37 37.12 -1.08
CA VAL A 138 -33.81 37.16 -0.84
C VAL A 138 -34.56 37.21 -2.16
N TYR A 139 -35.58 36.37 -2.28
CA TYR A 139 -36.47 36.33 -3.43
C TYR A 139 -37.67 37.23 -3.17
N LEU A 140 -38.07 38.04 -4.16
CA LEU A 140 -39.19 38.94 -4.04
C LEU A 140 -40.31 38.53 -5.00
N LEU A 141 -41.49 38.29 -4.44
CA LEU A 141 -42.70 37.90 -5.14
C LEU A 141 -43.82 38.88 -4.81
N GLN A 142 -44.74 39.12 -5.74
CA GLN A 142 -45.81 40.09 -5.55
C GLN A 142 -47.16 39.55 -6.03
N ASN A 143 -48.22 39.92 -5.32
CA ASN A 143 -49.59 39.64 -5.74
C ASN A 143 -50.01 40.52 -6.93
N SER A 144 -50.77 39.95 -7.86
CA SER A 144 -51.23 40.67 -9.06
C SER A 144 -52.44 41.57 -8.84
N CYS A 145 -53.14 41.44 -7.71
CA CYS A 145 -54.33 42.21 -7.42
C CYS A 145 -54.02 43.44 -6.57
N ASP A 146 -54.65 44.55 -6.93
CA ASP A 146 -54.64 45.76 -6.13
C ASP A 146 -55.62 45.63 -4.96
N ARG A 147 -55.17 45.95 -3.75
CA ARG A 147 -55.96 45.77 -2.53
C ARG A 147 -56.47 47.12 -2.05
N THR A 148 -57.77 47.21 -1.81
CA THR A 148 -58.39 48.41 -1.22
C THR A 148 -58.48 48.36 0.32
N ALA A 149 -58.10 47.22 0.91
CA ALA A 149 -58.02 46.96 2.35
C ALA A 149 -56.87 45.97 2.59
N GLY A 150 -56.29 45.98 3.79
CA GLY A 150 -55.25 45.04 4.19
C GLY A 150 -55.53 43.58 3.82
N ALA A 151 -54.50 42.82 3.48
CA ALA A 151 -54.57 41.36 3.41
C ALA A 151 -54.81 40.73 4.79
N PHE A 152 -54.29 41.36 5.84
CA PHE A 152 -54.44 40.91 7.21
C PHE A 152 -55.38 41.83 7.99
N LYS A 153 -56.06 41.22 8.95
CA LYS A 153 -56.94 41.94 9.86
C LYS A 153 -56.10 42.56 10.98
N ASP A 154 -56.13 43.89 11.06
CA ASP A 154 -55.60 44.69 12.16
C ASP A 154 -56.26 44.39 13.52
N TYR A 155 -55.73 45.02 14.58
CA TYR A 155 -56.29 44.98 15.92
C TYR A 155 -57.80 45.32 15.92
N GLU A 156 -58.64 44.35 16.27
CA GLU A 156 -60.07 44.55 16.48
C GLU A 156 -60.57 43.64 17.62
N ALA A 157 -61.06 44.26 18.69
CA ALA A 157 -61.55 43.53 19.86
C ALA A 157 -62.79 42.68 19.53
N GLY A 158 -62.79 41.41 19.95
CA GLY A 158 -63.93 40.50 19.77
C GLY A 158 -64.00 39.86 18.38
N VAL A 159 -62.95 39.98 17.57
CA VAL A 159 -62.78 39.23 16.32
C VAL A 159 -62.08 37.91 16.62
N GLY A 160 -62.61 36.81 16.06
CA GLY A 160 -62.03 35.47 16.21
C GLY A 160 -60.67 35.30 15.54
N ASP A 161 -60.12 34.10 15.69
CA ASP A 161 -58.85 33.67 15.11
C ASP A 161 -58.82 33.79 13.58
N ARG A 162 -57.62 34.10 13.06
CA ARG A 162 -57.35 34.28 11.64
C ARG A 162 -56.24 33.33 11.23
N THR A 163 -56.52 32.48 10.25
CA THR A 163 -55.57 31.48 9.76
C THR A 163 -55.09 31.86 8.38
N ILE A 164 -53.77 31.79 8.19
CA ILE A 164 -53.07 31.94 6.91
C ILE A 164 -52.56 30.56 6.53
N ASN A 165 -52.89 30.08 5.32
CA ASN A 165 -52.39 28.81 4.82
C ASN A 165 -51.43 29.04 3.67
N ILE A 166 -50.30 28.36 3.68
CA ILE A 166 -49.43 28.23 2.51
C ILE A 166 -49.41 26.78 2.05
N SER A 167 -49.30 26.58 0.74
CA SER A 167 -49.37 25.25 0.15
C SER A 167 -48.48 25.11 -1.07
N THR A 168 -47.96 23.89 -1.26
CA THR A 168 -47.31 23.40 -2.48
C THR A 168 -47.80 21.97 -2.77
N PRO A 169 -47.57 21.40 -3.96
CA PRO A 169 -47.91 20.01 -4.23
C PRO A 169 -47.24 19.01 -3.28
N ALA A 170 -46.04 19.32 -2.79
CA ALA A 170 -45.32 18.50 -1.82
C ALA A 170 -45.86 18.67 -0.39
N CYS A 171 -46.43 19.83 -0.07
CA CYS A 171 -46.90 20.20 1.26
C CYS A 171 -48.28 20.85 1.16
N PRO A 172 -49.36 20.04 1.21
CA PRO A 172 -50.69 20.49 0.85
C PRO A 172 -51.26 21.56 1.79
N THR A 173 -50.82 21.63 3.05
CA THR A 173 -51.12 22.74 3.97
C THR A 173 -50.00 22.96 4.99
N ASN A 174 -49.62 24.21 5.20
CA ASN A 174 -48.91 24.69 6.38
C ASN A 174 -49.60 25.98 6.83
N GLU A 175 -49.94 26.07 8.12
CA GLU A 175 -50.89 27.06 8.62
C GLU A 175 -50.24 27.90 9.75
N ALA A 176 -50.48 29.20 9.74
CA ALA A 176 -50.20 30.08 10.87
C ALA A 176 -51.50 30.77 11.30
N THR A 177 -51.85 30.65 12.57
CA THR A 177 -53.07 31.24 13.15
C THR A 177 -52.70 32.35 14.11
N TYR A 178 -53.28 33.54 13.93
CA TYR A 178 -53.08 34.69 14.81
C TYR A 178 -54.41 35.27 15.30
N PHE A 179 -54.34 35.98 16.42
CA PHE A 179 -55.46 36.61 17.11
C PHE A 179 -55.35 38.12 16.94
N PRO A 180 -56.26 38.77 16.18
CA PRO A 180 -56.21 40.21 16.00
C PRO A 180 -56.29 40.99 17.31
N GLU A 181 -57.01 40.46 18.30
CA GLU A 181 -57.14 41.06 19.63
C GLU A 181 -55.85 41.08 20.48
N ASP A 182 -54.84 40.30 20.09
CA ASP A 182 -53.54 40.23 20.77
C ASP A 182 -52.44 41.07 20.10
N LEU A 183 -52.73 41.67 18.94
CA LEU A 183 -51.85 42.69 18.34
C LEU A 183 -51.70 43.86 19.32
N ALA A 184 -50.53 44.49 19.33
CA ALA A 184 -50.20 45.50 20.32
C ALA A 184 -51.27 46.62 20.35
N SER A 185 -52.06 46.67 21.44
CA SER A 185 -53.13 47.66 21.59
C SER A 185 -52.57 49.08 21.66
N GLY A 186 -52.55 49.73 20.51
CA GLY A 186 -52.14 51.11 20.32
C GLY A 186 -52.92 51.76 19.20
N CYS A 187 -54.26 51.87 19.33
CA CYS A 187 -54.94 53.17 19.30
C CYS A 187 -56.48 53.14 19.42
N ASP A 188 -56.96 54.18 20.08
CA ASP A 188 -58.29 54.75 20.02
C ASP A 188 -58.55 55.54 18.71
N GLY A 189 -58.28 54.92 17.55
CA GLY A 189 -58.71 55.43 16.24
C GLY A 189 -57.64 56.02 15.33
N ASN A 190 -56.36 55.67 15.51
CA ASN A 190 -55.26 55.94 14.57
C ASN A 190 -54.10 54.95 14.81
N CYS A 191 -54.32 53.66 14.54
CA CYS A 191 -53.39 52.55 14.83
C CYS A 191 -51.97 52.88 14.40
N GLY A 192 -51.01 52.77 15.31
CA GLY A 192 -49.60 52.93 14.97
C GLY A 192 -49.16 51.84 14.01
N ASN A 193 -48.56 52.21 12.88
CA ASN A 193 -47.93 51.29 11.94
C ASN A 193 -46.93 50.36 12.66
N GLY A 194 -46.60 49.21 12.08
CA GLY A 194 -45.47 48.40 12.53
C GLY A 194 -45.80 47.10 13.26
N ASP A 195 -47.07 46.65 13.25
CA ASP A 195 -47.49 45.43 13.94
C ASP A 195 -47.20 44.19 13.09
N TYR A 196 -46.59 43.18 13.71
CA TYR A 196 -46.23 41.95 13.05
C TYR A 196 -46.43 40.73 13.94
N ILE A 197 -46.47 39.57 13.30
CA ILE A 197 -46.48 38.27 13.96
C ILE A 197 -45.27 37.44 13.54
N LEU A 198 -44.72 36.68 14.47
CA LEU A 198 -43.68 35.68 14.24
C LEU A 198 -44.22 34.31 14.64
N PRO A 199 -44.35 33.35 13.72
CA PRO A 199 -44.62 31.97 14.07
C PRO A 199 -43.51 31.44 14.98
N CYS A 200 -43.89 30.68 15.99
CA CYS A 200 -42.98 30.13 16.98
C CYS A 200 -43.33 28.65 17.19
N VAL A 201 -42.44 27.91 17.85
CA VAL A 201 -42.84 26.62 18.41
C VAL A 201 -43.69 26.83 19.67
N PRO A 202 -44.83 26.13 19.81
CA PRO A 202 -45.59 26.14 21.05
C PRO A 202 -44.70 25.87 22.25
N SER A 203 -44.57 26.85 23.12
CA SER A 203 -43.67 26.82 24.28
C SER A 203 -44.29 27.57 25.45
N PRO A 204 -43.76 27.44 26.68
CA PRO A 204 -44.27 28.19 27.83
C PRO A 204 -44.28 29.71 27.65
N THR A 205 -43.45 30.23 26.75
CA THR A 205 -43.36 31.66 26.37
C THR A 205 -44.18 32.01 25.13
N CYS A 206 -44.71 31.01 24.41
CA CYS A 206 -45.48 31.18 23.19
C CYS A 206 -46.61 30.11 23.13
N PRO A 207 -47.67 30.25 23.94
CA PRO A 207 -48.69 29.21 24.12
C PRO A 207 -49.52 28.95 22.85
N ASP A 208 -49.75 29.99 22.06
CA ASP A 208 -50.63 29.96 20.90
C ASP A 208 -49.89 29.75 19.58
N GLY A 209 -48.58 29.47 19.62
CA GLY A 209 -47.76 29.23 18.42
C GLY A 209 -47.39 30.49 17.63
N VAL A 210 -47.76 31.68 18.13
CA VAL A 210 -47.45 32.97 17.52
C VAL A 210 -46.97 33.98 18.56
N GLN A 211 -45.93 34.75 18.21
CA GLN A 211 -45.47 35.92 18.95
C GLN A 211 -45.95 37.19 18.26
N TYR A 212 -46.46 38.14 19.03
CA TYR A 212 -46.85 39.47 18.56
C TYR A 212 -45.75 40.47 18.84
N GLY A 213 -45.47 41.34 17.89
CA GLY A 213 -44.49 42.40 18.04
C GLY A 213 -44.95 43.70 17.38
N GLN A 214 -44.35 44.79 17.83
CA GLN A 214 -44.44 46.10 17.22
C GLN A 214 -43.07 46.74 17.25
N ASN A 215 -42.62 47.32 16.15
CA ASN A 215 -41.38 48.07 16.16
C ASN A 215 -41.61 49.49 16.70
N ALA A 216 -41.57 49.61 18.04
CA ALA A 216 -41.88 50.85 18.76
C ALA A 216 -40.91 52.01 18.47
N THR A 217 -39.73 51.73 17.90
CA THR A 217 -38.70 52.74 17.57
C THR A 217 -38.75 53.18 16.12
N ASP A 218 -39.05 52.26 15.20
CA ASP A 218 -39.24 52.54 13.78
C ASP A 218 -40.25 51.55 13.17
N PRO A 219 -41.50 51.96 12.94
CA PRO A 219 -42.55 51.09 12.42
C PRO A 219 -42.29 50.61 10.98
N CYS A 220 -41.32 51.22 10.29
CA CYS A 220 -40.89 50.86 8.94
C CYS A 220 -39.68 49.90 8.94
N THR A 221 -39.30 49.28 10.05
CA THR A 221 -38.26 48.22 10.06
C THR A 221 -38.91 46.84 10.00
N VAL A 222 -38.37 45.95 9.16
CA VAL A 222 -38.93 44.60 8.98
C VAL A 222 -38.89 43.75 10.26
N PRO A 223 -39.79 42.76 10.42
CA PRO A 223 -39.78 41.86 11.57
C PRO A 223 -38.43 41.16 11.73
N PRO A 224 -37.96 40.92 12.97
CA PRO A 224 -36.68 40.27 13.24
C PRO A 224 -36.77 38.76 12.96
N VAL A 225 -36.67 38.38 11.68
CA VAL A 225 -36.59 37.00 11.23
C VAL A 225 -35.16 36.50 11.38
N THR A 226 -35.00 35.30 11.94
CA THR A 226 -33.69 34.62 11.95
C THR A 226 -33.51 33.91 10.62
N VAL A 227 -32.67 34.42 9.73
CA VAL A 227 -32.38 33.76 8.46
C VAL A 227 -31.51 32.52 8.73
N PRO A 228 -31.97 31.30 8.37
CA PRO A 228 -31.08 30.14 8.36
C PRO A 228 -30.06 30.37 7.25
N CYS A 229 -28.84 30.68 7.65
CA CYS A 229 -27.77 30.88 6.70
C CYS A 229 -27.49 29.56 5.95
N THR A 230 -27.25 29.62 4.65
CA THR A 230 -26.73 28.48 3.90
C THR A 230 -25.30 28.23 4.37
N ALA A 231 -25.11 27.25 5.24
CA ALA A 231 -23.79 26.95 5.79
C ALA A 231 -22.77 26.74 4.66
N ASN A 232 -21.52 27.18 4.91
CA ASN A 232 -20.38 26.79 4.10
C ASN A 232 -20.35 25.26 4.04
N ASP A 233 -19.92 24.69 2.92
CA ASP A 233 -19.88 23.23 2.73
C ASP A 233 -18.55 22.85 2.06
N PHE A 234 -17.61 22.33 2.86
CA PHE A 234 -16.33 21.85 2.37
C PHE A 234 -16.44 20.50 1.64
N ASP A 235 -15.71 20.36 0.54
CA ASP A 235 -15.47 19.02 -0.03
C ASP A 235 -14.58 18.20 0.93
N PRO A 236 -14.98 16.98 1.34
CA PRO A 236 -14.19 16.18 2.27
C PRO A 236 -12.80 15.81 1.72
N ILE A 237 -11.77 15.98 2.55
CA ILE A 237 -10.42 15.49 2.28
C ILE A 237 -10.23 14.17 3.04
N ALA A 238 -9.73 13.13 2.36
CA ALA A 238 -9.46 11.85 2.97
C ALA A 238 -8.21 11.90 3.87
N ASP A 239 -8.20 11.08 4.91
CA ASP A 239 -7.00 10.82 5.71
C ASP A 239 -5.86 10.32 4.80
N VAL A 240 -4.64 10.79 5.06
CA VAL A 240 -3.48 10.49 4.22
C VAL A 240 -2.33 9.93 5.07
N THR A 241 -1.57 9.00 4.49
CA THR A 241 -0.34 8.47 5.05
C THR A 241 0.78 8.62 4.03
N GLU A 242 1.84 9.34 4.37
CA GLU A 242 2.96 9.67 3.48
C GLU A 242 4.30 9.51 4.18
N CYS A 243 5.37 9.41 3.40
CA CYS A 243 6.74 9.39 3.89
C CYS A 243 7.37 10.79 3.82
N GLY A 244 8.00 11.23 4.92
CA GLY A 244 8.78 12.46 4.98
C GLY A 244 7.95 13.75 5.05
N SER A 245 7.04 14.01 4.09
CA SER A 245 6.19 15.21 4.11
C SER A 245 4.95 15.11 3.21
N TYR A 246 3.93 15.90 3.53
CA TYR A 246 2.72 16.06 2.74
C TYR A 246 2.46 17.54 2.41
N THR A 247 2.16 17.86 1.15
CA THR A 247 1.77 19.20 0.74
C THR A 247 0.25 19.32 0.78
N LEU A 248 -0.27 20.30 1.53
CA LEU A 248 -1.69 20.52 1.68
C LEU A 248 -2.34 20.85 0.32
N PRO A 249 -3.45 20.18 -0.05
CA PRO A 249 -4.12 20.43 -1.32
C PRO A 249 -4.80 21.81 -1.33
N THR A 250 -5.37 22.17 -2.48
CA THR A 250 -6.30 23.31 -2.57
C THR A 250 -7.58 23.01 -1.80
N ILE A 251 -8.13 24.01 -1.12
CA ILE A 251 -9.43 23.90 -0.45
C ILE A 251 -10.53 24.10 -1.49
N THR A 252 -11.53 23.22 -1.52
CA THR A 252 -12.68 23.27 -2.42
C THR A 252 -13.97 23.04 -1.64
N GLY A 253 -15.10 23.51 -2.19
CA GLY A 253 -16.40 23.49 -1.54
C GLY A 253 -17.34 24.52 -2.14
N SER A 254 -18.49 24.73 -1.50
CA SER A 254 -19.47 25.74 -1.88
C SER A 254 -19.65 26.79 -0.77
N ASN A 255 -20.00 28.02 -1.18
CA ASN A 255 -20.16 29.17 -0.29
C ASN A 255 -18.91 29.56 0.53
N LEU A 256 -17.72 29.18 0.06
CA LEU A 256 -16.45 29.55 0.70
C LEU A 256 -16.21 31.06 0.64
N THR A 257 -15.70 31.63 1.74
CA THR A 257 -15.56 33.09 1.91
C THR A 257 -14.31 33.67 1.25
N GLY A 258 -13.39 32.81 0.80
CA GLY A 258 -12.04 33.17 0.37
C GLY A 258 -11.06 33.34 1.53
N ASN A 259 -11.50 33.14 2.79
CA ASN A 259 -10.66 33.15 3.99
C ASN A 259 -10.44 31.75 4.58
N GLU A 260 -10.95 30.70 3.93
CA GLU A 260 -10.76 29.32 4.34
C GLU A 260 -9.28 28.95 4.49
N ALA A 261 -8.95 28.21 5.55
CA ALA A 261 -7.60 27.75 5.80
C ALA A 261 -7.58 26.46 6.62
N TYR A 262 -6.39 25.86 6.72
CA TYR A 262 -6.15 24.70 7.58
C TYR A 262 -5.66 25.16 8.96
N TYR A 263 -6.13 24.51 10.01
CA TYR A 263 -5.84 24.87 11.40
C TYR A 263 -5.46 23.63 12.21
N THR A 264 -4.57 23.79 13.19
CA THR A 264 -4.14 22.68 14.06
C THR A 264 -5.09 22.40 15.23
N ALA A 265 -6.15 23.19 15.37
CA ALA A 265 -7.20 22.98 16.38
C ALA A 265 -8.56 23.41 15.82
N SER A 266 -9.63 22.83 16.36
CA SER A 266 -11.00 23.15 15.96
C SER A 266 -11.40 24.60 16.25
N GLY A 267 -12.45 25.07 15.57
CA GLY A 267 -12.96 26.43 15.64
C GLY A 267 -12.00 27.47 15.06
N GLY A 268 -11.15 27.09 14.10
CA GLY A 268 -10.12 27.97 13.53
C GLY A 268 -8.98 28.29 14.50
N GLY A 269 -8.76 27.43 15.50
CA GLY A 269 -7.76 27.63 16.54
C GLY A 269 -6.35 27.15 16.15
N GLY A 270 -5.36 27.53 16.95
CA GLY A 270 -3.99 27.02 16.81
C GLY A 270 -3.21 27.69 15.67
N THR A 271 -2.41 26.90 14.95
CA THR A 271 -1.57 27.40 13.84
C THR A 271 -2.34 27.30 12.53
N GLN A 272 -2.38 28.41 11.79
CA GLN A 272 -2.96 28.47 10.45
C GLN A 272 -1.95 28.06 9.38
N TYR A 273 -2.38 27.23 8.42
CA TYR A 273 -1.65 26.90 7.20
C TYR A 273 -2.49 27.24 5.97
N ALA A 274 -1.82 27.76 4.95
CA ALA A 274 -2.42 27.95 3.63
C ALA A 274 -2.35 26.65 2.80
N ALA A 275 -3.22 26.54 1.80
CA ALA A 275 -3.06 25.54 0.74
C ALA A 275 -1.65 25.60 0.13
N GLY A 276 -1.06 24.45 -0.15
CA GLY A 276 0.33 24.31 -0.62
C GLY A 276 1.39 24.34 0.48
N ALA A 277 1.03 24.56 1.76
CA ALA A 277 2.00 24.40 2.86
C ALA A 277 2.43 22.94 3.01
N THR A 278 3.67 22.71 3.48
CA THR A 278 4.24 21.37 3.67
C THR A 278 4.21 20.98 5.15
N ILE A 279 3.66 19.80 5.43
CA ILE A 279 3.58 19.19 6.76
C ILE A 279 4.59 18.06 6.84
N SER A 280 5.51 18.13 7.81
CA SER A 280 6.59 17.15 7.99
C SER A 280 6.44 16.25 9.23
N SER A 281 5.32 16.38 9.95
CA SER A 281 5.05 15.62 11.17
C SER A 281 3.58 15.23 11.22
N SER A 282 3.28 14.02 11.71
CA SER A 282 1.91 13.54 11.84
C SER A 282 1.05 14.50 12.67
N THR A 283 -0.13 14.84 12.15
CA THR A 283 -1.04 15.80 12.79
C THR A 283 -2.46 15.64 12.25
N THR A 284 -3.44 16.16 12.98
CA THR A 284 -4.82 16.30 12.51
C THR A 284 -5.05 17.78 12.22
N LEU A 285 -5.54 18.09 11.02
CA LEU A 285 -5.88 19.46 10.65
C LEU A 285 -7.38 19.60 10.47
N PHE A 286 -7.86 20.81 10.74
CA PHE A 286 -9.24 21.24 10.60
C PHE A 286 -9.30 22.26 9.47
N LEU A 287 -10.15 22.04 8.47
CA LEU A 287 -10.50 23.06 7.50
C LEU A 287 -11.61 23.88 8.11
N TYR A 288 -11.41 25.18 8.17
CA TYR A 288 -12.31 26.08 8.87
C TYR A 288 -12.55 27.34 8.06
N ASP A 289 -13.82 27.72 7.97
CA ASP A 289 -14.29 28.95 7.36
C ASP A 289 -15.45 29.53 8.18
N THR A 290 -15.51 30.86 8.26
CA THR A 290 -16.49 31.57 9.07
C THR A 290 -17.18 32.68 8.29
N THR A 291 -18.49 32.58 8.21
CA THR A 291 -19.41 33.63 7.76
C THR A 291 -20.49 33.70 8.80
N LEU A 292 -20.35 34.59 9.78
CA LEU A 292 -21.39 34.78 10.80
C LEU A 292 -22.75 34.97 10.11
N PRO A 293 -23.79 34.19 10.47
CA PRO A 293 -23.90 33.34 11.66
C PRO A 293 -23.47 31.86 11.50
N CYS A 294 -23.01 31.38 10.34
CA CYS A 294 -22.54 30.00 10.16
C CYS A 294 -21.02 29.83 10.33
N THR A 295 -20.65 28.65 10.81
CA THR A 295 -19.29 28.12 10.73
C THR A 295 -19.39 26.70 10.19
N ASP A 296 -18.53 26.35 9.23
CA ASP A 296 -18.34 24.96 8.81
C ASP A 296 -16.93 24.50 9.16
N GLU A 297 -16.82 23.22 9.52
CA GLU A 297 -15.56 22.60 9.88
C GLU A 297 -15.56 21.12 9.51
N ILE A 298 -14.51 20.72 8.78
CA ILE A 298 -14.18 19.32 8.57
C ILE A 298 -12.75 19.04 9.05
N SER A 299 -12.46 17.80 9.43
CA SER A 299 -11.12 17.41 9.88
C SER A 299 -10.63 16.19 9.12
N PHE A 300 -9.31 16.09 8.97
CA PHE A 300 -8.64 14.92 8.41
C PHE A 300 -7.29 14.74 9.10
N SER A 301 -6.79 13.51 9.07
CA SER A 301 -5.53 13.11 9.69
C SER A 301 -4.44 12.93 8.64
N ILE A 302 -3.25 13.46 8.95
CA ILE A 302 -2.02 13.28 8.19
C ILE A 302 -1.10 12.42 9.05
N THR A 303 -0.73 11.25 8.53
CA THR A 303 0.30 10.40 9.13
C THR A 303 1.58 10.54 8.31
N ILE A 304 2.63 11.11 8.90
CA ILE A 304 3.96 11.19 8.29
C ILE A 304 4.86 10.13 8.92
N ASN A 305 5.20 9.12 8.13
CA ASN A 305 6.16 8.09 8.50
C ASN A 305 7.59 8.60 8.30
N THR A 306 8.47 8.28 9.24
CA THR A 306 9.88 8.64 9.15
C THR A 306 10.58 7.73 8.15
N THR A 307 11.20 8.31 7.13
CA THR A 307 11.99 7.54 6.18
C THR A 307 13.21 6.90 6.88
N PRO A 308 13.42 5.58 6.76
CA PRO A 308 14.62 4.95 7.29
C PRO A 308 15.87 5.43 6.55
N THR A 309 17.03 5.29 7.17
CA THR A 309 18.32 5.70 6.58
C THR A 309 19.15 4.47 6.24
N ALA A 310 19.49 4.30 4.96
CA ALA A 310 20.47 3.30 4.53
C ALA A 310 21.89 3.83 4.77
N ASN A 311 22.76 2.99 5.32
CA ASN A 311 24.19 3.29 5.45
C ASN A 311 24.95 2.81 4.22
N THR A 312 25.95 3.56 3.77
CA THR A 312 26.88 3.05 2.75
C THR A 312 27.75 1.96 3.36
N PRO A 313 27.71 0.72 2.83
CA PRO A 313 28.53 -0.35 3.36
C PRO A 313 30.01 -0.09 3.06
N THR A 314 30.87 -0.60 3.93
CA THR A 314 32.33 -0.62 3.75
C THR A 314 32.82 -1.95 3.16
N THR A 315 32.03 -3.00 3.32
CA THR A 315 32.30 -4.33 2.79
C THR A 315 31.74 -4.47 1.38
N GLU A 316 32.53 -5.04 0.47
CA GLU A 316 32.11 -5.37 -0.90
C GLU A 316 31.40 -6.73 -0.91
N ILE A 317 30.44 -6.94 -1.81
CA ILE A 317 29.80 -8.24 -1.98
C ILE A 317 30.65 -9.09 -2.91
N ASP A 318 31.02 -10.29 -2.47
CA ASP A 318 31.68 -11.28 -3.31
C ASP A 318 30.68 -12.37 -3.71
N ILE A 319 30.47 -12.54 -5.01
CA ILE A 319 29.59 -13.57 -5.56
C ILE A 319 30.41 -14.57 -6.37
N CYS A 320 30.37 -15.83 -5.97
CA CYS A 320 30.96 -16.91 -6.75
C CYS A 320 30.07 -17.21 -7.97
N PHE A 321 30.57 -16.90 -9.16
CA PHE A 321 29.87 -17.08 -10.42
C PHE A 321 30.41 -18.32 -11.15
N THR A 322 29.57 -19.35 -11.30
CA THR A 322 29.90 -20.57 -12.05
C THR A 322 29.00 -20.69 -13.29
N ILE A 323 29.59 -21.10 -14.41
CA ILE A 323 28.85 -21.33 -15.68
C ILE A 323 28.17 -22.72 -15.72
N VAL A 324 28.34 -23.54 -14.67
CA VAL A 324 27.74 -24.87 -14.54
C VAL A 324 26.66 -24.81 -13.46
N PRO A 325 25.37 -24.95 -13.80
CA PRO A 325 24.31 -25.05 -12.79
C PRO A 325 24.54 -26.26 -11.86
N PRO A 326 24.22 -26.19 -10.55
CA PRO A 326 23.38 -25.20 -9.88
C PRO A 326 24.02 -24.68 -8.57
N ALA A 327 24.79 -23.59 -8.59
CA ALA A 327 24.96 -22.79 -7.37
C ALA A 327 25.47 -21.39 -7.72
N LEU A 328 24.64 -20.38 -7.44
CA LEU A 328 25.15 -19.09 -7.00
C LEU A 328 25.33 -19.20 -5.49
N ILE A 329 26.52 -18.84 -5.00
CA ILE A 329 26.76 -18.73 -3.57
C ILE A 329 27.11 -17.28 -3.33
N SER A 330 26.20 -16.57 -2.65
CA SER A 330 26.47 -15.27 -2.08
C SER A 330 27.13 -15.48 -0.72
N GLU A 331 28.37 -15.02 -0.55
CA GLU A 331 29.13 -15.39 0.66
C GLU A 331 28.88 -14.45 1.83
N ASN A 332 28.71 -13.16 1.53
CA ASN A 332 28.69 -12.11 2.53
C ASN A 332 27.58 -11.08 2.34
N VAL A 333 26.57 -11.37 1.51
CA VAL A 333 25.41 -10.47 1.30
C VAL A 333 24.77 -10.11 2.64
N SER A 334 24.60 -11.07 3.56
CA SER A 334 24.03 -10.82 4.89
C SER A 334 24.89 -9.89 5.77
N VAL A 335 26.22 -9.88 5.59
CA VAL A 335 27.12 -8.94 6.28
C VAL A 335 26.89 -7.53 5.74
N VAL A 336 26.82 -7.40 4.42
CA VAL A 336 26.58 -6.12 3.74
C VAL A 336 25.18 -5.58 4.05
N GLU A 337 24.15 -6.43 4.08
CA GLU A 337 22.79 -6.06 4.51
C GLU A 337 22.79 -5.54 5.95
N ASN A 338 23.53 -6.19 6.85
CA ASN A 338 23.65 -5.75 8.24
C ASN A 338 24.37 -4.39 8.35
N GLU A 339 25.36 -4.10 7.49
CA GLU A 339 25.97 -2.76 7.42
C GLU A 339 24.98 -1.71 6.90
N ILE A 340 24.29 -2.00 5.80
CA ILE A 340 23.30 -1.11 5.16
C ILE A 340 22.19 -0.74 6.14
N THR A 341 21.66 -1.72 6.88
CA THR A 341 20.60 -1.52 7.88
C THR A 341 21.12 -0.94 9.21
N GLY A 342 22.44 -0.83 9.39
CA GLY A 342 23.04 -0.42 10.66
C GLY A 342 22.77 -1.42 11.81
N GLY A 343 22.55 -2.69 11.47
CA GLY A 343 22.20 -3.75 12.41
C GLY A 343 20.73 -3.79 12.82
N ASN A 344 19.86 -3.01 12.16
CA ASN A 344 18.42 -3.04 12.44
C ASN A 344 17.73 -4.18 11.66
N GLY A 345 17.53 -5.32 12.32
CA GLY A 345 16.87 -6.48 11.74
C GLY A 345 15.36 -6.35 11.46
N SER A 346 14.76 -5.17 11.66
CA SER A 346 13.38 -4.87 11.23
C SER A 346 13.32 -4.20 9.85
N LEU A 347 14.46 -3.83 9.28
CA LEU A 347 14.55 -3.26 7.94
C LEU A 347 14.83 -4.36 6.90
N ASN A 348 14.19 -4.26 5.76
CA ASN A 348 14.49 -5.08 4.58
C ASN A 348 15.42 -4.32 3.65
N VAL A 349 16.30 -5.03 2.93
CA VAL A 349 17.18 -4.43 1.93
C VAL A 349 16.66 -4.76 0.53
N ASN A 350 16.41 -3.74 -0.28
CA ASN A 350 16.08 -3.90 -1.69
C ASN A 350 17.28 -3.49 -2.55
N TRP A 351 17.45 -4.14 -3.71
CA TRP A 351 18.62 -4.00 -4.58
C TRP A 351 18.25 -3.51 -5.98
N TYR A 352 19.08 -2.65 -6.57
CA TYR A 352 18.83 -2.00 -7.86
C TYR A 352 20.11 -1.86 -8.71
N TYR A 353 19.93 -1.88 -10.04
CA TYR A 353 20.98 -1.55 -11.01
C TYR A 353 21.31 -0.06 -11.09
N ASP A 354 20.38 0.80 -10.65
CA ASP A 354 20.47 2.24 -10.85
C ASP A 354 20.29 3.03 -9.54
N MET A 355 20.81 4.25 -9.55
CA MET A 355 20.69 5.19 -8.43
C MET A 355 19.29 5.78 -8.24
N ALA A 356 18.35 5.53 -9.15
CA ALA A 356 16.98 6.00 -9.05
C ALA A 356 16.11 5.03 -8.24
N GLY A 357 16.59 3.81 -7.96
CA GLY A 357 15.82 2.77 -7.27
C GLY A 357 14.70 2.19 -8.14
N THR A 358 14.88 2.16 -9.47
CA THR A 358 13.79 1.76 -10.39
C THR A 358 13.99 0.40 -11.05
N ASN A 359 15.22 0.05 -11.43
CA ASN A 359 15.53 -1.23 -12.04
C ASN A 359 16.04 -2.21 -10.97
N VAL A 360 15.18 -3.10 -10.50
CA VAL A 360 15.48 -4.10 -9.47
C VAL A 360 16.51 -5.12 -9.97
N ILE A 361 17.43 -5.55 -9.10
CA ILE A 361 18.34 -6.67 -9.33
C ILE A 361 18.10 -7.77 -8.30
N ASP A 362 18.01 -9.02 -8.73
CA ASP A 362 18.02 -10.19 -7.85
C ASP A 362 19.42 -10.79 -7.81
N LEU A 363 20.10 -10.64 -6.67
CA LEU A 363 21.46 -11.17 -6.46
C LEU A 363 21.51 -12.71 -6.44
N ASN A 364 20.38 -13.40 -6.41
CA ASN A 364 20.28 -14.86 -6.53
C ASN A 364 19.93 -15.31 -7.96
N ASN A 365 19.86 -14.39 -8.93
CA ASN A 365 19.51 -14.69 -10.31
C ASN A 365 20.74 -14.58 -11.23
N ILE A 366 21.12 -15.69 -11.85
CA ILE A 366 22.27 -15.77 -12.77
C ILE A 366 22.12 -14.80 -13.95
N GLY A 367 20.91 -14.65 -14.48
CA GLY A 367 20.64 -13.79 -15.62
C GLY A 367 20.87 -12.31 -15.31
N ASP A 368 20.51 -11.91 -14.09
CA ASP A 368 20.70 -10.55 -13.59
C ASP A 368 22.20 -10.26 -13.40
N LEU A 369 22.91 -11.16 -12.72
CA LEU A 369 24.35 -11.03 -12.48
C LEU A 369 25.19 -11.09 -13.76
N ALA A 370 24.77 -11.85 -14.77
CA ALA A 370 25.49 -11.98 -16.04
C ALA A 370 25.59 -10.66 -16.84
N SER A 371 24.74 -9.68 -16.51
CA SER A 371 24.75 -8.35 -17.15
C SER A 371 25.74 -7.37 -16.51
N LEU A 372 26.29 -7.71 -15.34
CA LEU A 372 27.19 -6.84 -14.58
C LEU A 372 28.62 -6.87 -15.15
N THR A 373 29.27 -5.71 -15.11
CA THR A 373 30.72 -5.60 -15.31
C THR A 373 31.45 -5.93 -14.00
N ASN A 374 32.62 -6.57 -14.03
CA ASN A 374 33.37 -6.92 -12.82
C ASN A 374 34.60 -5.98 -12.62
N PRO A 375 34.72 -5.23 -11.51
CA PRO A 375 33.73 -5.06 -10.44
C PRO A 375 32.52 -4.21 -10.88
N ALA A 376 31.38 -4.44 -10.24
CA ALA A 376 30.11 -3.75 -10.52
C ALA A 376 29.76 -2.78 -9.39
N THR A 377 29.03 -1.72 -9.70
CA THR A 377 28.36 -0.90 -8.68
C THR A 377 26.86 -1.04 -8.85
N ILE A 378 26.20 -1.55 -7.82
CA ILE A 378 24.74 -1.59 -7.69
C ILE A 378 24.30 -0.62 -6.59
N TYR A 379 23.00 -0.54 -6.34
CA TYR A 379 22.41 0.36 -5.37
C TYR A 379 21.48 -0.40 -4.44
N ALA A 380 21.41 0.01 -3.17
CA ALA A 380 20.54 -0.59 -2.18
C ALA A 380 19.71 0.46 -1.43
N THR A 381 18.51 0.09 -1.01
CA THR A 381 17.65 0.87 -0.11
C THR A 381 17.33 0.03 1.13
N VAL A 382 16.83 0.70 2.18
CA VAL A 382 16.19 0.02 3.31
C VAL A 382 14.71 0.38 3.38
N ASP A 383 13.89 -0.60 3.73
CA ASP A 383 12.44 -0.48 3.84
C ASP A 383 11.95 -0.98 5.21
N ASP A 384 11.10 -0.20 5.88
CA ASP A 384 10.48 -0.54 7.16
C ASP A 384 9.03 -1.06 7.03
N GLY A 385 8.57 -1.26 5.79
CA GLY A 385 7.20 -1.64 5.43
C GLY A 385 6.26 -0.44 5.23
N ASN A 386 6.69 0.77 5.59
CA ASN A 386 5.95 2.01 5.37
C ASN A 386 6.68 2.95 4.42
N CYS A 387 8.01 3.06 4.56
CA CYS A 387 8.86 3.98 3.83
C CYS A 387 10.16 3.33 3.38
N GLU A 388 10.58 3.72 2.19
CA GLU A 388 11.85 3.31 1.59
C GLU A 388 12.87 4.44 1.63
N SER A 389 14.12 4.12 1.96
CA SER A 389 15.21 5.09 2.00
C SER A 389 15.66 5.53 0.61
N THR A 390 16.46 6.60 0.56
CA THR A 390 17.27 6.87 -0.63
C THR A 390 18.31 5.77 -0.86
N THR A 391 18.74 5.58 -2.10
CA THR A 391 19.74 4.56 -2.47
C THR A 391 21.14 4.87 -1.95
N VAL A 392 21.88 3.83 -1.55
CA VAL A 392 23.33 3.86 -1.32
C VAL A 392 24.06 2.96 -2.32
N PRO A 393 25.28 3.31 -2.77
CA PRO A 393 26.04 2.47 -3.69
C PRO A 393 26.67 1.28 -2.96
N VAL A 394 26.76 0.14 -3.65
CA VAL A 394 27.38 -1.10 -3.17
C VAL A 394 28.24 -1.71 -4.27
N THR A 395 29.47 -2.09 -3.94
CA THR A 395 30.37 -2.77 -4.88
C THR A 395 30.13 -4.27 -4.87
N VAL A 396 30.03 -4.88 -6.05
CA VAL A 396 29.91 -6.33 -6.23
C VAL A 396 31.09 -6.82 -7.05
N ASN A 397 31.81 -7.80 -6.53
CA ASN A 397 32.85 -8.53 -7.24
C ASN A 397 32.30 -9.89 -7.69
N LEU A 398 32.48 -10.19 -8.97
CA LEU A 398 32.20 -11.51 -9.52
C LEU A 398 33.48 -12.34 -9.47
N VAL A 399 33.49 -13.36 -8.62
CA VAL A 399 34.64 -14.26 -8.43
C VAL A 399 34.41 -15.53 -9.26
N SER A 400 35.40 -15.92 -10.06
CA SER A 400 35.38 -17.20 -10.77
C SER A 400 35.96 -18.32 -9.90
N PRO A 401 35.38 -19.53 -9.92
CA PRO A 401 35.95 -20.66 -9.21
C PRO A 401 37.36 -20.99 -9.75
N PRO A 402 38.27 -21.51 -8.91
CA PRO A 402 39.58 -21.96 -9.37
C PRO A 402 39.44 -23.17 -10.30
N ASP A 403 40.38 -23.33 -11.22
CA ASP A 403 40.46 -24.49 -12.10
C ASP A 403 40.99 -25.72 -11.34
N ALA A 404 40.35 -26.87 -11.53
CA ALA A 404 40.80 -28.15 -10.99
C ALA A 404 40.96 -29.18 -12.12
N THR A 405 42.09 -29.87 -12.15
CA THR A 405 42.43 -30.83 -13.22
C THR A 405 42.25 -32.27 -12.76
N PRO A 406 41.57 -33.14 -13.53
CA PRO A 406 41.48 -34.57 -13.22
C PRO A 406 42.85 -35.22 -13.25
N VAL A 407 43.12 -36.14 -12.33
CA VAL A 407 44.40 -36.85 -12.25
C VAL A 407 44.19 -38.35 -12.10
N THR A 408 45.14 -39.13 -12.61
CA THR A 408 45.16 -40.59 -12.44
C THR A 408 46.49 -40.99 -11.85
N THR A 409 46.46 -41.86 -10.84
CA THR A 409 47.66 -42.49 -10.28
C THR A 409 47.46 -44.00 -10.16
N THR A 410 48.57 -44.74 -10.09
CA THR A 410 48.57 -46.20 -9.95
C THR A 410 49.55 -46.61 -8.87
N GLU A 411 49.07 -47.36 -7.89
CA GLU A 411 49.88 -47.94 -6.82
C GLU A 411 49.81 -49.46 -6.82
N CYS A 412 50.73 -50.10 -6.12
CA CYS A 412 50.84 -51.55 -6.08
C CYS A 412 49.89 -52.19 -5.07
N ASP A 413 49.29 -53.32 -5.46
CA ASP A 413 48.47 -54.13 -4.57
C ASP A 413 49.31 -54.69 -3.40
N GLU A 414 49.00 -54.24 -2.20
CA GLU A 414 49.58 -54.69 -0.92
C GLU A 414 48.88 -55.95 -0.40
N GLY A 415 47.83 -56.42 -1.10
CA GLY A 415 47.10 -57.64 -0.84
C GLY A 415 45.59 -57.46 -0.92
N GLY A 416 44.91 -58.43 -1.55
CA GLY A 416 43.44 -58.43 -1.63
C GLY A 416 42.86 -57.35 -2.56
N GLY A 417 43.68 -56.77 -3.44
CA GLY A 417 43.29 -55.71 -4.37
C GLY A 417 43.38 -54.30 -3.80
N PHE A 418 44.09 -54.10 -2.68
CA PHE A 418 44.19 -52.83 -1.96
C PHE A 418 45.57 -52.19 -2.12
N ALA A 419 45.63 -50.87 -2.23
CA ALA A 419 46.87 -50.10 -2.18
C ALA A 419 46.71 -48.85 -1.32
N THR A 420 47.81 -48.38 -0.72
CA THR A 420 47.85 -47.11 0.02
C THR A 420 48.29 -45.97 -0.88
N PHE A 421 47.44 -44.94 -1.02
CA PHE A 421 47.71 -43.76 -1.84
C PHE A 421 48.04 -42.54 -0.97
N ASP A 422 49.11 -41.81 -1.32
CA ASP A 422 49.35 -40.45 -0.84
C ASP A 422 48.71 -39.45 -1.79
N LEU A 423 47.47 -39.05 -1.48
CA LEU A 423 46.72 -38.08 -2.27
C LEU A 423 47.33 -36.68 -2.18
N THR A 424 48.08 -36.36 -1.12
CA THR A 424 48.71 -35.04 -0.96
C THR A 424 49.83 -34.82 -1.99
N ALA A 425 50.44 -35.90 -2.48
CA ALA A 425 51.39 -35.85 -3.58
C ALA A 425 50.75 -35.44 -4.92
N LEU A 426 49.42 -35.53 -5.05
CA LEU A 426 48.68 -35.19 -6.27
C LEU A 426 48.22 -33.73 -6.33
N GLU A 427 48.29 -32.98 -5.23
CA GLU A 427 47.70 -31.63 -5.10
C GLU A 427 48.23 -30.66 -6.17
N ASN A 428 49.54 -30.66 -6.42
CA ASN A 428 50.15 -29.82 -7.46
C ASN A 428 49.69 -30.17 -8.88
N ASN A 429 49.35 -31.43 -9.14
CA ASN A 429 48.82 -31.84 -10.44
C ASN A 429 47.34 -31.45 -10.60
N ILE A 430 46.62 -31.32 -9.48
CA ILE A 430 45.20 -30.96 -9.46
C ILE A 430 45.02 -29.43 -9.58
N ASP A 431 45.76 -28.64 -8.81
CA ASP A 431 45.54 -27.18 -8.71
C ASP A 431 46.66 -26.31 -9.32
N GLY A 432 47.91 -26.77 -9.40
CA GLY A 432 49.00 -26.03 -10.06
C GLY A 432 49.37 -24.63 -9.51
N ASN A 433 48.53 -24.03 -8.65
CA ASN A 433 48.59 -22.65 -8.18
C ASN A 433 48.82 -22.54 -6.66
N GLY A 434 48.78 -23.66 -5.93
CA GLY A 434 49.04 -23.72 -4.49
C GLY A 434 47.84 -23.34 -3.61
N ASN A 435 46.63 -23.36 -4.16
CA ASN A 435 45.37 -23.32 -3.44
C ASN A 435 45.18 -24.60 -2.62
N THR A 436 44.19 -24.59 -1.72
CA THR A 436 43.92 -25.75 -0.86
C THR A 436 43.17 -26.82 -1.64
N VAL A 437 43.67 -28.06 -1.65
CA VAL A 437 42.99 -29.20 -2.27
C VAL A 437 42.39 -30.08 -1.18
N THR A 438 41.10 -30.38 -1.28
CA THR A 438 40.40 -31.28 -0.35
C THR A 438 39.83 -32.48 -1.11
N PHE A 439 40.01 -33.69 -0.57
CA PHE A 439 39.61 -34.93 -1.21
C PHE A 439 38.33 -35.52 -0.58
N TYR A 440 37.48 -36.13 -1.40
CA TYR A 440 36.17 -36.65 -1.03
C TYR A 440 35.94 -38.03 -1.65
N THR A 441 35.19 -38.88 -0.96
CA THR A 441 34.80 -40.20 -1.49
C THR A 441 33.59 -40.15 -2.44
N ASP A 442 32.95 -38.98 -2.57
CA ASP A 442 31.76 -38.77 -3.39
C ASP A 442 31.84 -37.48 -4.21
N MET A 443 31.14 -37.47 -5.34
CA MET A 443 31.08 -36.33 -6.27
C MET A 443 30.34 -35.12 -5.70
N ALA A 444 29.54 -35.28 -4.63
CA ALA A 444 28.82 -34.16 -4.01
C ALA A 444 29.70 -33.40 -2.99
N ALA A 445 30.96 -33.80 -2.81
CA ALA A 445 31.88 -33.23 -1.84
C ALA A 445 31.34 -33.21 -0.40
N THR A 446 30.61 -34.25 -0.02
CA THR A 446 29.97 -34.34 1.31
C THR A 446 30.73 -35.20 2.31
N ASN A 447 31.53 -36.17 1.85
CA ASN A 447 32.29 -37.09 2.69
C ASN A 447 33.80 -36.89 2.49
N PRO A 448 34.44 -36.00 3.28
CA PRO A 448 35.86 -35.73 3.15
C PRO A 448 36.71 -36.92 3.60
N ILE A 449 37.80 -37.18 2.87
CA ILE A 449 38.79 -38.19 3.21
C ILE A 449 39.65 -37.65 4.36
N SER A 450 39.55 -38.31 5.53
CA SER A 450 40.19 -37.82 6.75
C SER A 450 41.69 -38.07 6.85
N ASN A 451 42.25 -38.98 6.04
CA ASN A 451 43.68 -39.26 6.00
C ASN A 451 44.18 -39.34 4.54
N PRO A 452 44.31 -38.20 3.84
CA PRO A 452 44.69 -38.17 2.43
C PRO A 452 46.13 -38.65 2.18
N MET A 453 47.02 -38.56 3.16
CA MET A 453 48.42 -39.02 3.04
C MET A 453 48.54 -40.55 3.03
N ASN A 454 47.56 -41.26 3.59
CA ASN A 454 47.58 -42.72 3.69
C ASN A 454 46.19 -43.29 3.41
N TYR A 455 45.66 -43.05 2.22
CA TYR A 455 44.34 -43.50 1.83
C TYR A 455 44.41 -44.92 1.27
N ASN A 456 44.01 -45.92 2.07
CA ASN A 456 44.03 -47.32 1.66
C ASN A 456 42.67 -47.74 1.05
N THR A 457 42.68 -48.15 -0.22
CA THR A 457 41.47 -48.52 -0.97
C THR A 457 41.78 -49.53 -2.08
N GLN A 458 40.73 -50.21 -2.58
CA GLN A 458 40.79 -50.86 -3.88
C GLN A 458 40.74 -49.82 -5.01
N ALA A 459 40.98 -50.25 -6.25
CA ALA A 459 40.85 -49.40 -7.43
C ALA A 459 39.47 -48.72 -7.45
N THR A 460 39.47 -47.39 -7.44
CA THR A 460 38.26 -46.58 -7.28
C THR A 460 38.47 -45.18 -7.84
N THR A 461 37.41 -44.38 -7.89
CA THR A 461 37.49 -42.94 -8.17
C THR A 461 37.09 -42.17 -6.92
N VAL A 462 37.93 -41.23 -6.53
CA VAL A 462 37.64 -40.22 -5.51
C VAL A 462 37.55 -38.86 -6.19
N TYR A 463 37.18 -37.81 -5.45
CA TYR A 463 37.00 -36.47 -6.01
C TYR A 463 37.85 -35.46 -5.26
N ALA A 464 38.34 -34.44 -5.95
CA ALA A 464 39.08 -33.34 -5.36
C ALA A 464 38.39 -32.00 -5.63
N VAL A 465 38.41 -31.11 -4.65
CA VAL A 465 37.92 -29.73 -4.74
C VAL A 465 39.06 -28.79 -4.39
N VAL A 466 39.22 -27.74 -5.19
CA VAL A 466 40.22 -26.69 -5.02
C VAL A 466 39.54 -25.46 -4.41
N SER A 467 40.11 -24.92 -3.33
CA SER A 467 39.59 -23.76 -2.62
C SER A 467 40.62 -22.66 -2.48
N THR A 468 40.20 -21.42 -2.78
CA THR A 468 41.00 -20.20 -2.55
C THR A 468 40.83 -19.64 -1.13
N GLY A 469 40.00 -20.27 -0.29
CA GLY A 469 39.67 -19.79 1.06
C GLY A 469 38.67 -18.61 1.08
N GLN A 470 38.19 -18.17 -0.09
CA GLN A 470 37.16 -17.13 -0.26
C GLN A 470 35.83 -17.77 -0.72
N GLY A 471 35.56 -19.00 -0.25
CA GLY A 471 34.35 -19.83 -0.45
C GLY A 471 33.94 -20.18 -1.89
N CYS A 472 34.57 -19.58 -2.90
CA CYS A 472 34.38 -19.91 -4.30
C CYS A 472 35.25 -21.11 -4.68
N ASP A 473 34.74 -22.30 -4.39
CA ASP A 473 35.42 -23.58 -4.61
C ASP A 473 35.22 -24.10 -6.05
N SER A 474 36.16 -24.89 -6.55
CA SER A 474 36.03 -25.57 -7.84
C SER A 474 34.89 -26.58 -7.83
N GLN A 475 34.40 -26.95 -9.02
CA GLN A 475 33.60 -28.17 -9.13
C GLN A 475 34.47 -29.39 -8.76
N PRO A 476 33.88 -30.44 -8.15
CA PRO A 476 34.60 -31.66 -7.83
C PRO A 476 35.15 -32.32 -9.10
N VAL A 477 36.46 -32.61 -9.09
CA VAL A 477 37.16 -33.24 -10.22
C VAL A 477 37.57 -34.67 -9.89
N GLU A 478 37.52 -35.56 -10.88
CA GLU A 478 37.83 -36.98 -10.69
C GLU A 478 39.32 -37.22 -10.42
N VAL A 479 39.59 -38.05 -9.42
CA VAL A 479 40.91 -38.60 -9.09
C VAL A 479 40.81 -40.12 -9.20
N THR A 480 41.34 -40.66 -10.29
CA THR A 480 41.29 -42.11 -10.54
C THR A 480 42.46 -42.80 -9.86
N LEU A 481 42.14 -43.72 -8.95
CA LEU A 481 43.10 -44.53 -8.20
C LEU A 481 43.10 -45.95 -8.77
N ASN A 482 44.17 -46.31 -9.46
CA ASN A 482 44.33 -47.66 -9.99
C ASN A 482 45.19 -48.49 -9.04
N VAL A 483 44.81 -49.75 -8.86
CA VAL A 483 45.63 -50.73 -8.16
C VAL A 483 46.18 -51.70 -9.20
N SER A 484 47.50 -51.75 -9.30
CA SER A 484 48.18 -52.73 -10.14
C SER A 484 48.38 -54.02 -9.35
N PRO A 485 47.94 -55.19 -9.85
CA PRO A 485 48.16 -56.46 -9.17
C PRO A 485 49.67 -56.75 -9.02
N PRO A 486 50.06 -57.55 -8.02
CA PRO A 486 51.45 -57.94 -7.88
C PRO A 486 51.83 -58.86 -9.04
N LEU A 487 53.11 -58.84 -9.41
CA LEU A 487 53.65 -59.80 -10.35
C LEU A 487 53.46 -61.22 -9.80
N THR A 488 52.96 -62.15 -10.60
CA THR A 488 53.04 -63.58 -10.25
C THR A 488 54.06 -64.28 -11.13
N ALA A 489 54.98 -64.99 -10.50
CA ALA A 489 56.01 -65.78 -11.16
C ALA A 489 56.05 -67.19 -10.57
N ASP A 490 56.12 -68.19 -11.44
CA ASP A 490 56.23 -69.60 -11.11
C ASP A 490 57.24 -70.27 -12.07
N ILE A 491 57.68 -71.48 -11.73
CA ILE A 491 58.63 -72.26 -12.53
C ILE A 491 58.14 -73.68 -12.73
N SER A 492 58.32 -74.17 -13.95
CA SER A 492 58.11 -75.59 -14.29
C SER A 492 59.44 -76.23 -14.68
N VAL A 493 59.76 -77.40 -14.13
CA VAL A 493 61.01 -78.10 -14.42
C VAL A 493 60.73 -79.40 -15.16
N ASN A 494 61.38 -79.60 -16.31
CA ASN A 494 61.21 -80.79 -17.14
C ASN A 494 62.56 -81.34 -17.65
N PRO A 495 62.88 -82.63 -17.45
CA PRO A 495 62.11 -83.62 -16.67
C PRO A 495 62.19 -83.35 -15.15
N ALA A 496 61.10 -83.59 -14.44
CA ALA A 496 61.02 -83.39 -12.98
C ALA A 496 61.83 -84.43 -12.17
N SER A 497 62.34 -85.48 -12.83
CA SER A 497 63.23 -86.49 -12.24
C SER A 497 64.10 -87.15 -13.33
N GLY A 498 65.27 -87.66 -12.93
CA GLY A 498 66.21 -88.35 -13.80
C GLY A 498 67.15 -89.26 -13.02
N CYS A 499 67.99 -90.03 -13.72
CA CYS A 499 68.99 -90.91 -13.11
C CYS A 499 70.39 -90.49 -13.57
N GLY A 500 71.29 -90.22 -12.61
CA GLY A 500 72.62 -89.68 -12.91
C GLY A 500 72.57 -88.21 -13.31
N SER A 501 73.58 -87.75 -14.04
CA SER A 501 73.65 -86.39 -14.57
C SER A 501 72.53 -86.17 -15.58
N THR A 502 71.59 -85.27 -15.28
CA THR A 502 70.38 -85.03 -16.07
C THR A 502 70.28 -83.56 -16.44
N ASP A 503 70.13 -83.26 -17.73
CA ASP A 503 69.81 -81.91 -18.18
C ASP A 503 68.33 -81.64 -17.94
N VAL A 504 68.03 -80.56 -17.22
CA VAL A 504 66.67 -80.09 -16.94
C VAL A 504 66.45 -78.74 -17.57
N THR A 505 65.24 -78.53 -18.06
CA THR A 505 64.76 -77.25 -18.56
C THR A 505 63.81 -76.64 -17.53
N VAL A 506 64.18 -75.48 -17.00
CA VAL A 506 63.34 -74.64 -16.15
C VAL A 506 62.60 -73.67 -17.06
N THR A 507 61.27 -73.73 -17.08
CA THR A 507 60.39 -72.81 -17.83
C THR A 507 59.79 -71.82 -16.85
N PHE A 508 59.90 -70.53 -17.12
CA PHE A 508 59.30 -69.47 -16.30
C PHE A 508 57.86 -69.21 -16.72
N ILE A 509 56.92 -69.24 -15.78
CA ILE A 509 55.50 -68.94 -15.99
C ILE A 509 55.21 -67.65 -15.26
N ILE A 510 55.01 -66.56 -16.00
CA ILE A 510 54.91 -65.21 -15.44
C ILE A 510 53.62 -64.54 -15.95
N SER A 511 52.89 -63.84 -15.08
CA SER A 511 51.72 -63.04 -15.49
C SER A 511 52.07 -61.55 -15.63
N GLY A 512 51.68 -60.95 -16.77
CA GLY A 512 51.84 -59.53 -17.08
C GLY A 512 52.39 -59.28 -18.50
N PRO A 513 52.59 -58.00 -18.90
CA PRO A 513 52.69 -57.64 -20.32
C PRO A 513 54.05 -57.78 -21.03
N ASP A 514 55.21 -57.93 -20.36
CA ASP A 514 56.55 -57.91 -21.01
C ASP A 514 57.66 -58.68 -20.23
N THR A 515 58.95 -58.57 -20.62
CA THR A 515 60.14 -59.24 -20.02
C THR A 515 60.50 -58.77 -18.60
N TYR A 516 61.01 -59.67 -17.75
CA TYR A 516 61.30 -59.42 -16.31
C TYR A 516 62.75 -59.73 -15.93
N ASP A 517 63.29 -59.02 -14.93
CA ASP A 517 64.52 -59.46 -14.25
C ASP A 517 64.13 -60.41 -13.11
N ILE A 518 64.37 -61.71 -13.29
CA ILE A 518 64.11 -62.74 -12.27
C ILE A 518 65.43 -63.19 -11.66
N THR A 519 65.47 -63.22 -10.33
CA THR A 519 66.54 -63.88 -9.59
C THR A 519 66.05 -65.19 -9.03
N ILE A 520 66.66 -66.30 -9.45
CA ILE A 520 66.42 -67.62 -8.89
C ILE A 520 67.59 -68.04 -8.00
N GLN A 521 67.27 -68.73 -6.92
CA GLN A 521 68.23 -69.47 -6.12
C GLN A 521 68.13 -70.95 -6.49
N VAL A 522 69.26 -71.50 -6.90
CA VAL A 522 69.43 -72.91 -7.19
C VAL A 522 70.21 -73.51 -6.02
N SER A 523 69.64 -74.47 -5.32
CA SER A 523 70.30 -75.12 -4.19
C SER A 523 70.35 -76.63 -4.37
N ASP A 524 71.58 -77.15 -4.32
CA ASP A 524 71.88 -78.58 -4.33
C ASP A 524 72.45 -78.99 -2.97
N ALA A 525 72.23 -80.26 -2.58
CA ALA A 525 72.63 -80.78 -1.27
C ALA A 525 74.15 -80.74 -1.02
N SER A 526 74.96 -80.75 -2.09
CA SER A 526 76.43 -80.80 -2.01
C SER A 526 77.13 -79.44 -2.13
N THR A 527 76.56 -78.45 -2.82
CA THR A 527 77.20 -77.15 -3.10
C THR A 527 76.59 -75.98 -2.33
N GLY A 528 75.42 -76.16 -1.72
CA GLY A 528 74.68 -75.07 -1.09
C GLY A 528 73.95 -74.19 -2.11
N ALA A 529 73.33 -73.12 -1.63
CA ALA A 529 72.53 -72.21 -2.44
C ALA A 529 73.40 -71.28 -3.30
N THR A 530 73.13 -71.24 -4.61
CA THR A 530 73.73 -70.31 -5.58
C THR A 530 72.65 -69.44 -6.21
N THR A 531 72.90 -68.14 -6.31
CA THR A 531 71.96 -67.18 -6.91
C THR A 531 72.28 -66.95 -8.38
N VAL A 532 71.28 -67.07 -9.25
CA VAL A 532 71.36 -66.81 -10.69
C VAL A 532 70.32 -65.77 -11.06
N THR A 533 70.75 -64.67 -11.67
CA THR A 533 69.86 -63.63 -12.20
C THR A 533 69.75 -63.76 -13.71
N THR A 534 68.53 -63.84 -14.21
CA THR A 534 68.20 -64.00 -15.63
C THR A 534 67.16 -62.97 -16.05
N ASN A 535 67.37 -62.30 -17.17
CA ASN A 535 66.34 -61.47 -17.80
C ASN A 535 65.50 -62.39 -18.70
N VAL A 536 64.27 -62.68 -18.28
CA VAL A 536 63.39 -63.69 -18.88
C VAL A 536 61.98 -63.16 -19.05
N GLY A 537 61.37 -63.44 -20.19
CA GLY A 537 59.96 -63.26 -20.46
C GLY A 537 59.12 -64.48 -20.06
N ASN A 538 57.80 -64.34 -20.17
CA ASN A 538 56.88 -65.44 -19.94
C ASN A 538 57.13 -66.59 -20.94
N ASN A 539 57.25 -67.82 -20.43
CA ASN A 539 57.62 -69.04 -21.13
C ASN A 539 59.08 -69.13 -21.63
N ASP A 540 59.95 -68.21 -21.23
CA ASP A 540 61.38 -68.38 -21.47
C ASP A 540 61.93 -69.57 -20.66
N THR A 541 63.03 -70.13 -21.14
CA THR A 541 63.61 -71.34 -20.58
C THR A 541 65.07 -71.17 -20.18
N TYR A 542 65.43 -71.71 -19.02
CA TYR A 542 66.81 -71.86 -18.54
C TYR A 542 67.16 -73.34 -18.42
N THR A 543 68.19 -73.78 -19.12
CA THR A 543 68.65 -75.18 -19.08
C THR A 543 69.88 -75.32 -18.21
N THR A 544 69.88 -76.31 -17.31
CA THR A 544 71.03 -76.66 -16.47
C THR A 544 71.11 -78.16 -16.26
N THR A 545 72.30 -78.67 -15.95
CA THR A 545 72.51 -80.07 -15.59
C THR A 545 72.45 -80.23 -14.07
N ILE A 546 71.68 -81.20 -13.58
CA ILE A 546 71.60 -81.57 -12.16
C ILE A 546 72.13 -82.98 -11.94
N THR A 547 72.77 -83.22 -10.80
CA THR A 547 73.34 -84.55 -10.44
C THR A 547 72.76 -85.13 -9.15
N GLU A 548 71.95 -84.36 -8.44
CA GLU A 548 71.31 -84.72 -7.18
C GLU A 548 69.99 -83.94 -7.01
N THR A 549 69.36 -84.01 -5.84
CA THR A 549 68.14 -83.25 -5.57
C THR A 549 68.44 -81.74 -5.56
N THR A 550 67.97 -81.07 -6.59
CA THR A 550 68.09 -79.61 -6.79
C THR A 550 66.76 -78.94 -6.52
N GLN A 551 66.79 -77.84 -5.75
CA GLN A 551 65.65 -76.96 -5.57
C GLN A 551 65.88 -75.65 -6.34
N PHE A 552 64.88 -75.23 -7.09
CA PHE A 552 64.81 -73.93 -7.74
C PHE A 552 63.79 -73.08 -6.98
N VAL A 553 64.19 -71.89 -6.53
CA VAL A 553 63.33 -70.96 -5.79
C VAL A 553 63.44 -69.59 -6.43
N ILE A 554 62.31 -68.97 -6.75
CA ILE A 554 62.28 -67.55 -7.16
C ILE A 554 62.52 -66.69 -5.92
N VAL A 555 63.53 -65.84 -5.96
CA VAL A 555 63.92 -64.97 -4.83
C VAL A 555 63.44 -63.54 -5.04
N SER A 556 63.44 -63.06 -6.29
CA SER A 556 62.83 -61.78 -6.66
C SER A 556 62.46 -61.76 -8.13
N ALA A 557 61.44 -60.97 -8.47
CA ALA A 557 61.10 -60.64 -9.84
C ALA A 557 60.69 -59.16 -9.91
N ALA A 558 61.25 -58.42 -10.87
CA ALA A 558 61.00 -56.98 -11.00
C ALA A 558 60.85 -56.55 -12.47
N PHE A 559 60.09 -55.47 -12.68
CA PHE A 559 59.95 -54.83 -13.98
C PHE A 559 61.21 -54.00 -14.31
N PRO A 560 61.79 -54.14 -15.51
CA PRO A 560 62.95 -53.34 -15.93
C PRO A 560 62.69 -51.83 -15.97
N THR A 561 61.42 -51.42 -16.16
CA THR A 561 60.99 -50.02 -16.34
C THR A 561 60.28 -49.42 -15.13
N GLY A 562 60.27 -50.11 -13.99
CA GLY A 562 59.46 -49.74 -12.82
C GLY A 562 58.03 -50.26 -12.93
N GLY A 563 57.55 -50.87 -11.85
CA GLY A 563 56.27 -51.56 -11.72
C GLY A 563 56.25 -52.35 -10.41
N CYS A 564 55.13 -53.00 -10.08
CA CYS A 564 54.97 -53.67 -8.79
C CYS A 564 55.86 -54.92 -8.68
N PRO A 565 56.86 -54.94 -7.79
CA PRO A 565 57.75 -56.09 -7.63
C PRO A 565 57.01 -57.28 -7.02
N PHE A 566 57.57 -58.48 -7.24
CA PHE A 566 57.16 -59.73 -6.59
C PHE A 566 57.53 -59.77 -5.10
#